data_AF-A0A3S1ED19-F1
#
_entry.id   AF-A0A3S1ED19-F1
#
_cell.length_a   1.000
_cell.length_b   1.000
_cell.length_c   1.000
_cell.angle_alpha   90.00
_cell.angle_beta   90.00
_cell.angle_gamma   90.00
#
_symmetry.space_group_name_H-M   'P 1'
#
loop_
_entity.id
_entity.type
_entity.pdbx_description
1 polymer ?
#
loop_
_entity_poly.entity_id
_entity_poly.type
_entity_poly.pdbx_seq_one_letter_code
_entity_poly.pdbx_strand_id
1 'polypeptide(L)'
;MRDRLTPDLEAVVRYATLAANSHNTQPWRFQLEEHAIEIRPDIQRRTPVVDPDDHHLNVSLGCAAANLTLAAAATGRTGEASLTADGNGIRYDYLMGPPKADPLTDAIPKRQSTRAEYDDRATPAADLAELERAAAIPGVS
;
A
#
# COMPACT_ATOMS: atom_id res chain seq x y z
N MET A 1 15.46 22.63 -6.25
CA MET A 1 15.45 21.96 -7.57
C MET A 1 14.67 20.66 -7.36
N ARG A 2 13.46 20.52 -7.92
CA ARG A 2 12.73 19.25 -7.84
C ARG A 2 13.36 18.35 -8.88
N ASP A 3 14.14 17.36 -8.45
CA ASP A 3 14.64 16.35 -9.39
C ASP A 3 13.44 15.73 -10.11
N ARG A 4 13.52 15.73 -11.43
CA ARG A 4 12.48 15.20 -12.29
C ARG A 4 12.44 13.70 -12.03
N LEU A 5 11.28 13.20 -11.62
CA LEU A 5 11.08 11.77 -11.39
C LEU A 5 11.36 11.02 -12.69
N THR A 6 11.98 9.85 -12.58
CA THR A 6 12.03 8.94 -13.72
C THR A 6 10.62 8.40 -13.95
N PRO A 7 10.16 8.26 -15.21
CA PRO A 7 8.83 7.73 -15.52
C PRO A 7 8.50 6.41 -14.81
N ASP A 8 9.53 5.60 -14.53
CA ASP A 8 9.39 4.34 -13.82
C ASP A 8 9.01 4.50 -12.34
N LEU A 9 9.57 5.49 -11.63
CA LEU A 9 9.22 5.76 -10.23
C LEU A 9 7.82 6.36 -10.09
N GLU A 10 7.41 7.21 -11.04
CA GLU A 10 6.03 7.71 -11.09
C GLU A 10 5.03 6.57 -11.25
N ALA A 11 5.34 5.56 -12.06
CA ALA A 11 4.50 4.37 -12.22
C ALA A 11 4.39 3.55 -10.93
N VAL A 12 5.49 3.35 -10.21
CA VAL A 12 5.49 2.67 -8.89
C VAL A 12 4.61 3.43 -7.90
N VAL A 13 4.78 4.76 -7.79
CA VAL A 13 3.96 5.60 -6.91
C VAL A 13 2.48 5.55 -7.33
N ARG A 14 2.19 5.58 -8.63
CA ARG A 14 0.81 5.45 -9.12
C ARG A 14 0.14 4.17 -8.60
N TYR A 15 0.84 3.03 -8.59
CA TYR A 15 0.28 1.80 -8.03
C TYR A 15 0.04 1.90 -6.51
N ALA A 16 0.94 2.56 -5.78
CA ALA A 16 0.74 2.86 -4.36
C ALA A 16 -0.53 3.70 -4.13
N THR A 17 -0.82 4.68 -4.99
CA THR A 17 -2.03 5.52 -4.86
C THR A 17 -3.36 4.79 -5.06
N LEU A 18 -3.35 3.57 -5.64
CA LEU A 18 -4.55 2.75 -5.81
C LEU A 18 -4.94 1.98 -4.54
N ALA A 19 -4.18 2.17 -3.45
CA ALA A 19 -4.46 1.56 -2.16
C ALA A 19 -5.83 1.95 -1.60
N ALA A 20 -6.45 0.99 -0.91
CA ALA A 20 -7.62 1.28 -0.10
C ALA A 20 -7.25 2.30 0.99
N ASN A 21 -8.14 3.26 1.22
CA ASN A 21 -7.96 4.28 2.24
C ASN A 21 -9.32 4.80 2.70
N SER A 22 -9.39 5.27 3.93
CA SER A 22 -10.66 5.70 4.53
C SER A 22 -11.25 6.89 3.80
N HIS A 23 -12.55 6.82 3.51
CA HIS A 23 -13.31 7.84 2.76
C HIS A 23 -12.68 8.29 1.43
N ASN A 24 -11.77 7.49 0.86
CA ASN A 24 -10.99 7.84 -0.33
C ASN A 24 -10.22 9.18 -0.22
N THR A 25 -9.85 9.61 0.99
CA THR A 25 -9.14 10.87 1.23
C THR A 25 -7.73 10.89 0.66
N GLN A 26 -7.13 9.72 0.45
CA GLN A 26 -5.77 9.50 -0.04
C GLN A 26 -4.74 10.27 0.83
N PRO A 27 -4.62 9.94 2.14
CA PRO A 27 -3.98 10.79 3.14
C PRO A 27 -2.46 10.62 3.19
N TRP A 28 -1.80 10.56 2.03
CA TRP A 28 -0.37 10.27 1.91
C TRP A 28 0.37 11.31 1.08
N ARG A 29 1.65 11.49 1.40
CA ARG A 29 2.65 12.23 0.62
C ARG A 29 3.83 11.32 0.37
N PHE A 30 4.24 11.21 -0.90
CA PHE A 30 5.41 10.43 -1.28
C PHE A 30 6.62 11.35 -1.39
N GLN A 31 7.71 10.97 -0.74
CA GLN A 31 9.03 11.57 -0.90
C GLN A 31 9.95 10.54 -1.54
N LEU A 32 10.59 10.92 -2.64
CA LEU A 32 11.40 10.02 -3.45
C LEU A 32 12.87 10.36 -3.23
N GLU A 33 13.65 9.32 -2.96
CA GLU A 33 15.10 9.36 -2.79
C GLU A 33 15.75 8.38 -3.78
N GLU A 34 17.08 8.44 -3.89
CA GLU A 34 17.83 7.62 -4.84
C GLU A 34 17.61 6.10 -4.63
N HIS A 35 17.53 5.67 -3.38
CA HIS A 35 17.36 4.26 -3.01
C HIS A 35 16.21 4.03 -2.02
N ALA A 36 15.31 5.00 -1.90
CA ALA A 36 14.15 4.86 -1.02
C ALA A 36 12.93 5.65 -1.48
N ILE A 37 11.78 5.23 -0.97
CA ILE A 37 10.51 5.96 -1.06
C ILE A 37 9.92 6.08 0.33
N GLU A 38 9.70 7.30 0.81
CA GLU A 38 8.97 7.54 2.05
C GLU A 38 7.50 7.87 1.76
N ILE A 39 6.62 7.31 2.61
CA ILE A 39 5.19 7.59 2.64
C ILE A 39 4.91 8.29 3.97
N ARG A 40 4.59 9.57 3.89
CA ARG A 40 4.30 10.44 5.04
C ARG A 40 2.81 10.74 5.12
N PRO A 41 2.23 10.90 6.32
CA PRO A 41 0.83 11.25 6.44
C PRO A 41 0.55 12.67 5.97
N ASP A 42 -0.52 12.86 5.21
CA ASP A 42 -1.07 14.18 4.90
C ASP A 42 -2.13 14.57 5.93
N ILE A 43 -1.70 15.25 6.98
CA ILE A 43 -2.56 15.70 8.08
C ILE A 43 -3.70 16.63 7.59
N GLN A 44 -3.56 17.28 6.42
CA GLN A 44 -4.65 18.09 5.86
C GLN A 44 -5.82 17.24 5.32
N ARG A 45 -5.60 15.94 5.13
CA ARG A 45 -6.59 14.98 4.61
C ARG A 45 -7.15 14.05 5.70
N ARG A 46 -6.80 14.30 6.97
CA ARG A 46 -7.33 13.54 8.11
C ARG A 46 -8.84 13.78 8.29
N THR A 47 -9.50 12.84 8.96
CA THR A 47 -10.96 12.86 9.16
C THR A 47 -11.31 12.74 10.64
N PRO A 48 -11.09 13.79 11.45
CA PRO A 48 -11.03 13.69 12.91
C PRO A 48 -12.38 13.34 13.56
N VAL A 49 -13.50 13.51 12.83
CA VAL A 49 -14.83 13.13 13.32
C VAL A 49 -15.03 11.61 13.31
N VAL A 50 -14.49 10.91 12.31
CA VAL A 50 -14.68 9.45 12.11
C VAL A 50 -13.40 8.65 12.39
N ASP A 51 -12.27 9.34 12.55
CA ASP A 51 -10.94 8.81 12.83
C ASP A 51 -10.23 9.74 13.82
N PRO A 52 -10.71 9.83 15.08
CA PRO A 52 -10.22 10.82 16.05
C PRO A 52 -8.78 10.57 16.52
N ASP A 53 -8.31 9.33 16.42
CA ASP A 53 -6.97 8.88 16.81
C ASP A 53 -6.03 8.66 15.61
N ASP A 54 -6.46 9.06 14.40
CA ASP A 54 -5.72 8.91 13.14
C ASP A 54 -5.34 7.43 12.82
N HIS A 55 -6.06 6.47 13.38
CA HIS A 55 -5.84 5.05 13.13
C HIS A 55 -6.07 4.71 11.66
N HIS A 56 -7.19 5.13 11.06
CA HIS A 56 -7.50 4.88 9.66
C HIS A 56 -6.51 5.56 8.71
N LEU A 57 -6.03 6.76 9.08
CA LEU A 57 -4.95 7.43 8.36
C LEU A 57 -3.70 6.53 8.31
N ASN A 58 -3.23 6.01 9.45
CA ASN A 58 -2.06 5.14 9.48
C ASN A 58 -2.26 3.80 8.77
N VAL A 59 -3.44 3.17 8.91
CA VAL A 59 -3.81 1.97 8.14
C VAL A 59 -3.75 2.24 6.63
N SER A 60 -4.19 3.42 6.19
CA SER A 60 -4.15 3.81 4.77
C SER A 60 -2.71 3.92 4.25
N LEU A 61 -1.78 4.42 5.06
CA LEU A 61 -0.35 4.44 4.73
C LEU A 61 0.21 3.01 4.57
N GLY A 62 -0.16 2.09 5.47
CA GLY A 62 0.21 0.67 5.36
C GLY A 62 -0.31 0.03 4.07
N CYS A 63 -1.55 0.30 3.67
CA CYS A 63 -2.09 -0.16 2.39
C CYS A 63 -1.30 0.39 1.19
N ALA A 64 -0.92 1.69 1.23
CA ALA A 64 -0.10 2.29 0.19
C ALA A 64 1.29 1.65 0.12
N ALA A 65 1.91 1.34 1.26
CA ALA A 65 3.19 0.65 1.34
C ALA A 65 3.12 -0.76 0.74
N ALA A 66 2.07 -1.53 1.04
CA ALA A 66 1.89 -2.87 0.48
C ALA A 66 1.81 -2.85 -1.06
N ASN A 67 1.01 -1.94 -1.62
CA ASN A 67 0.95 -1.75 -3.07
C ASN A 67 2.29 -1.29 -3.65
N LEU A 68 2.98 -0.38 -2.96
CA LEU A 68 4.29 0.12 -3.37
C LEU A 68 5.33 -0.99 -3.43
N THR A 69 5.40 -1.87 -2.42
CA THR A 69 6.33 -3.00 -2.39
C THR A 69 6.12 -3.95 -3.57
N LEU A 70 4.86 -4.29 -3.88
CA LEU A 70 4.52 -5.15 -5.04
C LEU A 70 4.94 -4.50 -6.36
N ALA A 71 4.60 -3.21 -6.57
CA ALA A 71 4.93 -2.50 -7.79
C ALA A 71 6.45 -2.25 -7.95
N ALA A 72 7.14 -1.96 -6.85
CA ALA A 72 8.59 -1.77 -6.84
C ALA A 72 9.31 -3.07 -7.20
N ALA A 73 8.96 -4.20 -6.56
CA ALA A 73 9.53 -5.51 -6.88
C ALA A 73 9.29 -5.91 -8.34
N ALA A 74 8.08 -5.66 -8.88
CA ALA A 74 7.73 -5.91 -10.27
C ALA A 74 8.54 -5.09 -11.28
N THR A 75 9.21 -4.02 -10.85
CA THR A 75 10.10 -3.18 -11.69
C THR A 75 11.58 -3.37 -11.36
N GLY A 76 11.94 -4.41 -10.59
CA GLY A 76 13.32 -4.70 -10.22
C GLY A 76 13.85 -3.88 -9.05
N ARG A 77 12.98 -3.19 -8.30
CA ARG A 77 13.30 -2.45 -7.07
C ARG A 77 12.89 -3.26 -5.85
N THR A 78 13.60 -4.35 -5.60
CA THR A 78 13.32 -5.24 -4.46
C THR A 78 13.85 -4.61 -3.19
N GLY A 79 13.03 -4.60 -2.15
CA GLY A 79 13.30 -3.85 -0.93
C GLY A 79 12.38 -4.23 0.22
N GLU A 80 12.52 -3.50 1.32
CA GLU A 80 11.78 -3.72 2.55
C GLU A 80 11.15 -2.43 3.05
N ALA A 81 9.93 -2.54 3.58
CA ALA A 81 9.25 -1.44 4.25
C ALA A 81 9.58 -1.45 5.75
N SER A 82 9.89 -0.29 6.29
CA SER A 82 10.16 -0.06 7.70
C SER A 82 9.49 1.24 8.16
N LEU A 83 9.43 1.48 9.47
CA LEU A 83 9.02 2.79 9.97
C LEU A 83 10.16 3.80 9.77
N THR A 84 9.80 5.04 9.46
CA THR A 84 10.77 6.15 9.46
C THR A 84 11.35 6.32 10.88
N ALA A 85 12.53 6.93 10.99
CA ALA A 85 13.24 7.06 12.28
C ALA A 85 12.45 7.84 13.35
N ASP A 86 11.57 8.74 12.93
CA ASP A 86 10.65 9.49 13.79
C ASP A 86 9.32 8.75 14.08
N GLY A 87 9.13 7.55 13.52
CA GLY A 87 7.91 6.76 13.62
C GLY A 87 6.70 7.33 12.90
N ASN A 88 6.85 8.44 12.16
CA ASN A 88 5.75 9.20 11.56
C ASN A 88 5.68 8.99 10.04
N GLY A 89 5.75 7.74 9.60
CA GLY A 89 5.75 7.37 8.20
C GLY A 89 6.32 5.97 7.96
N ILE A 90 6.27 5.58 6.69
CA ILE A 90 6.84 4.32 6.20
C ILE A 90 7.96 4.67 5.24
N ARG A 91 9.09 3.99 5.36
CA ARG A 91 10.23 4.08 4.45
C ARG A 91 10.39 2.74 3.74
N TYR A 92 10.44 2.77 2.42
CA TYR A 92 10.75 1.62 1.59
C TYR A 92 12.15 1.78 0.99
N ASP A 93 13.12 1.06 1.54
CA ASP A 93 14.49 1.03 1.02
C ASP A 93 14.64 -0.11 0.02
N TYR A 94 15.25 0.16 -1.13
CA TYR A 94 15.33 -0.81 -2.22
C TYR A 94 16.69 -0.85 -2.89
N LEU A 95 16.99 -2.00 -3.49
CA LEU A 95 18.11 -2.20 -4.39
C LEU A 95 17.60 -2.57 -5.78
N MET A 96 18.40 -2.23 -6.79
CA MET A 96 18.14 -2.67 -8.16
C MET A 96 18.51 -4.13 -8.33
N GLY A 97 17.64 -4.88 -8.99
CA GLY A 97 17.78 -6.30 -9.26
C GLY A 97 16.84 -6.77 -10.37
N PRO A 98 16.76 -8.09 -10.62
CA PRO A 98 15.82 -8.61 -11.60
C PRO A 98 14.37 -8.35 -11.16
N PRO A 99 13.49 -7.91 -12.08
CA PRO A 99 12.05 -7.78 -11.80
C PRO A 99 11.44 -9.07 -11.26
N LYS A 100 10.67 -8.95 -10.19
CA LYS A 100 9.92 -10.05 -9.59
C LYS A 100 8.43 -9.81 -9.78
N ALA A 101 7.86 -10.46 -10.79
CA ALA A 101 6.42 -10.42 -11.03
C ALA A 101 5.66 -11.14 -9.91
N ASP A 102 4.54 -10.56 -9.49
CA ASP A 102 3.60 -11.13 -8.52
C ASP A 102 2.18 -10.95 -9.07
N PRO A 103 1.33 -12.01 -9.12
CA PRO A 103 -0.06 -11.89 -9.57
C PRO A 103 -0.86 -10.80 -8.82
N LEU A 104 -0.50 -10.48 -7.58
CA LEU A 104 -1.14 -9.43 -6.80
C LEU A 104 -0.90 -8.03 -7.41
N THR A 105 0.22 -7.81 -8.09
CA THR A 105 0.48 -6.55 -8.81
C THR A 105 -0.57 -6.30 -9.90
N ASP A 106 -1.00 -7.36 -10.60
CA ASP A 106 -2.05 -7.28 -11.63
C ASP A 106 -3.45 -7.11 -11.04
N ALA A 107 -3.63 -7.41 -9.76
CA ALA A 107 -4.90 -7.23 -9.04
C ALA A 107 -5.10 -5.78 -8.58
N ILE A 108 -4.02 -5.03 -8.30
CA ILE A 108 -4.07 -3.63 -7.83
C ILE A 108 -5.00 -2.74 -8.68
N PRO A 109 -4.88 -2.67 -10.03
CA PRO A 109 -5.76 -1.81 -10.83
C PRO A 109 -7.18 -2.34 -11.01
N LYS A 110 -7.43 -3.62 -10.68
CA LYS A 110 -8.74 -4.27 -10.83
C LYS A 110 -9.58 -4.20 -9.56
N ARG A 111 -8.93 -4.15 -8.39
CA ARG A 111 -9.58 -4.14 -7.09
C ARG A 111 -10.50 -2.93 -6.95
N GLN A 112 -11.71 -3.17 -6.47
CA GLN A 112 -12.68 -2.14 -6.13
C GLN A 112 -13.28 -2.43 -4.76
N SER A 113 -13.79 -1.38 -4.10
CA SER A 113 -14.63 -1.54 -2.92
C SER A 113 -16.08 -1.54 -3.38
N THR A 114 -16.76 -2.69 -3.30
CA THR A 114 -18.18 -2.80 -3.65
C THR A 114 -19.07 -2.68 -2.40
N ARG A 115 -20.21 -2.01 -2.57
CA ARG A 115 -21.32 -1.96 -1.59
C ARG A 115 -22.61 -2.53 -2.17
N ALA A 116 -22.51 -3.23 -3.30
CA ALA A 116 -23.63 -3.96 -3.86
C ALA A 116 -23.98 -5.16 -2.98
N GLU A 117 -25.21 -5.63 -3.10
CA GLU A 117 -25.60 -6.92 -2.53
C GLU A 117 -24.76 -8.03 -3.17
N TYR A 118 -24.21 -8.89 -2.34
CA TYR A 118 -23.57 -10.12 -2.80
C TYR A 118 -24.65 -11.14 -3.12
N ASP A 119 -24.35 -12.06 -4.05
CA ASP A 119 -25.22 -13.22 -4.22
C ASP A 119 -25.10 -14.14 -2.99
N ASP A 120 -26.19 -14.80 -2.61
CA ASP A 120 -26.24 -15.69 -1.43
C ASP A 120 -25.47 -17.02 -1.63
N ARG A 121 -24.51 -17.08 -2.56
CA ARG A 121 -23.72 -18.28 -2.78
C ARG A 121 -22.72 -18.44 -1.65
N ALA A 122 -22.69 -19.63 -1.07
CA ALA A 122 -21.69 -19.96 -0.07
C ALA A 122 -20.28 -19.87 -0.66
N THR A 123 -19.39 -19.18 0.04
CA THR A 123 -17.96 -19.18 -0.27
C THR A 123 -17.40 -20.60 -0.10
N PRO A 124 -16.66 -21.14 -1.07
CA PRO A 124 -16.02 -22.45 -0.94
C PRO A 124 -15.15 -22.54 0.32
N ALA A 125 -15.24 -23.65 1.06
CA ALA A 125 -14.47 -23.85 2.28
C ALA A 125 -12.95 -23.80 2.07
N ALA A 126 -12.49 -24.17 0.86
CA ALA A 126 -11.09 -24.07 0.48
C ALA A 126 -10.59 -22.61 0.45
N ASP A 127 -11.40 -21.71 -0.11
CA ASP A 127 -11.08 -20.28 -0.21
C ASP A 127 -11.04 -19.64 1.18
N LEU A 128 -12.01 -19.98 2.05
CA LEU A 128 -12.01 -19.52 3.45
C LEU A 128 -10.75 -19.99 4.20
N ALA A 129 -10.39 -21.26 4.06
CA ALA A 129 -9.17 -21.80 4.68
C ALA A 129 -7.89 -21.16 4.11
N GLU A 130 -7.88 -20.74 2.85
CA GLU A 130 -6.77 -20.00 2.25
C GLU A 130 -6.65 -18.59 2.82
N LEU A 131 -7.77 -17.88 2.96
CA LEU A 131 -7.81 -16.56 3.59
C LEU A 131 -7.33 -16.60 5.04
N GLU A 132 -7.78 -17.59 5.82
CA GLU A 132 -7.32 -17.80 7.19
C GLU A 132 -5.80 -18.01 7.27
N ARG A 133 -5.25 -18.86 6.39
CA ARG A 133 -3.79 -19.08 6.34
C ARG A 133 -3.03 -17.82 5.93
N ALA A 134 -3.54 -17.06 4.97
CA ALA A 134 -2.91 -15.81 4.53
C ALA A 134 -2.93 -14.73 5.61
N ALA A 135 -3.95 -14.73 6.47
CA ALA A 135 -4.09 -13.78 7.57
C ALA A 135 -3.28 -14.15 8.83
N ALA A 136 -2.76 -15.38 8.92
CA ALA A 136 -1.97 -15.87 10.05
C ALA A 136 -0.54 -15.29 10.07
N ILE A 137 -0.44 -13.98 10.25
CA ILE A 137 0.82 -13.21 10.27
C ILE A 137 1.17 -12.87 11.72
N PRO A 138 2.44 -13.07 12.17
CA PRO A 138 2.86 -12.67 13.51
C PRO A 138 2.53 -11.20 13.80
N GLY A 139 1.87 -10.92 14.93
CA GLY A 139 1.47 -9.57 15.33
C GLY A 139 0.10 -9.12 14.82
N VAL A 140 -0.63 -9.97 14.08
CA VAL A 140 -2.02 -9.76 13.69
C VAL A 140 -2.88 -10.77 14.46
N SER A 141 -3.89 -10.31 15.22
CA SER A 141 -4.78 -11.11 16.07
C SER A 141 -6.24 -10.96 15.69
#